data_AF-A0A8H6S3D7-F1
#
_entry.id   AF-A0A8H6S3D7-F1
#
_cell.length_a   1.000
_cell.length_b   1.000
_cell.length_c   1.000
_cell.angle_alpha   90.00
_cell.angle_beta   90.00
_cell.angle_gamma   90.00
#
_symmetry.space_group_name_H-M   'P 1'
#
loop_
_entity.id
_entity.type
_entity.pdbx_description
1 polymer ?
#
loop_
_entity_poly.entity_id
_entity_poly.type
_entity_poly.pdbx_seq_one_letter_code
_entity_poly.pdbx_strand_id
1 'polypeptide(L)'
;MRRYAEVKTANMLMAVELSRRSKGQLRSYSLHPGMVATNTVDKEALWPAFRQLDIVTSDMKPKENGFERWKTIPQGATTTVVAAFDPRLDDKAGTYLVDGNIAMKEQVASHAVDPVCCLLLE
;
A
#
# COMPACT_ATOMS: atom_id res chain seq x y z
N MET A 1 6.49 -15.00 -1.63
CA MET A 1 5.91 -13.74 -2.15
C MET A 1 4.41 -13.83 -2.47
N ARG A 2 3.90 -14.87 -3.15
CA ARG A 2 2.46 -14.99 -3.50
C ARG A 2 1.51 -14.77 -2.32
N ARG A 3 1.63 -15.56 -1.24
CA ARG A 3 0.78 -15.42 -0.05
C ARG A 3 0.84 -14.02 0.59
N TYR A 4 2.01 -13.40 0.56
CA TYR A 4 2.17 -12.04 1.05
C TYR A 4 1.37 -11.05 0.20
N ALA A 5 1.45 -11.14 -1.13
CA ALA A 5 0.66 -10.32 -2.04
C ALA A 5 -0.85 -10.55 -1.84
N GLU A 6 -1.29 -11.80 -1.73
CA GLU A 6 -2.70 -12.15 -1.48
C GLU A 6 -3.21 -11.51 -0.18
N VAL A 7 -2.45 -11.57 0.92
CA VAL A 7 -2.80 -10.92 2.19
C VAL A 7 -2.86 -9.39 2.05
N LYS A 8 -1.93 -8.77 1.31
CA LYS A 8 -1.97 -7.31 1.08
C LYS A 8 -3.17 -6.90 0.23
N THR A 9 -3.54 -7.68 -0.78
CA THR A 9 -4.78 -7.50 -1.54
C THR A 9 -6.01 -7.66 -0.65
N ALA A 10 -6.03 -8.67 0.23
CA ALA A 10 -7.14 -8.88 1.17
C ALA A 10 -7.33 -7.67 2.11
N ASN A 11 -6.25 -7.05 2.58
CA ASN A 11 -6.34 -5.81 3.39
C ASN A 11 -6.96 -4.65 2.61
N MET A 12 -6.69 -4.53 1.30
CA MET A 12 -7.32 -3.51 0.47
C MET A 12 -8.83 -3.75 0.34
N LEU A 13 -9.23 -4.98 0.04
CA LEU A 13 -10.64 -5.38 -0.04
C LEU A 13 -11.37 -5.20 1.29
N MET A 14 -10.73 -5.52 2.42
CA MET A 14 -11.26 -5.25 3.75
C MET A 14 -11.57 -3.76 3.95
N ALA A 15 -10.69 -2.86 3.50
CA ALA A 15 -10.90 -1.43 3.67
C ALA A 15 -12.10 -0.92 2.85
N VAL A 16 -12.24 -1.41 1.60
CA VAL A 16 -13.39 -1.14 0.71
C VAL A 16 -14.69 -1.61 1.38
N GLU A 17 -14.69 -2.85 1.86
CA GLU A 17 -15.90 -3.47 2.40
C GLU A 17 -16.32 -2.88 3.74
N LEU A 18 -15.36 -2.54 4.60
CA LEU A 18 -15.62 -1.83 5.85
C LEU A 18 -16.24 -0.46 5.58
N SER A 19 -15.71 0.29 4.60
CA SER A 19 -16.29 1.55 4.15
C SER A 19 -17.76 1.36 3.74
N ARG A 20 -18.03 0.38 2.86
CA ARG A 20 -19.38 0.05 2.37
C ARG A 20 -20.35 -0.32 3.48
N ARG A 21 -19.96 -1.23 4.38
CA ARG A 21 -20.81 -1.72 5.48
C ARG A 21 -21.08 -0.66 6.54
N SER A 22 -20.12 0.23 6.78
CA SER A 22 -20.24 1.27 7.81
C SER A 22 -21.32 2.31 7.50
N LYS A 23 -21.73 2.45 6.24
CA LYS A 23 -22.71 3.47 5.78
C LYS A 23 -22.34 4.88 6.25
N GLY A 24 -21.04 5.21 6.23
CA GLY A 24 -20.53 6.53 6.62
C GLY A 24 -20.24 6.70 8.11
N GLN A 25 -20.47 5.68 8.95
CA GLN A 25 -20.12 5.74 10.37
C GLN A 25 -18.61 5.60 10.61
N LEU A 26 -17.90 4.95 9.69
CA LEU A 26 -16.45 4.78 9.73
C LEU A 26 -15.86 5.18 8.38
N ARG A 27 -14.71 5.84 8.44
CA ARG A 27 -13.89 6.12 7.27
C ARG A 27 -12.73 5.15 7.27
N SER A 28 -12.73 4.25 6.31
CA SER A 28 -11.74 3.17 6.19
C SER A 28 -10.89 3.42 4.95
N TYR A 29 -9.57 3.30 5.07
CA TYR A 29 -8.62 3.48 3.97
C TYR A 29 -7.59 2.36 4.00
N SER A 30 -7.11 1.95 2.82
CA SER A 30 -5.92 1.12 2.69
C SER A 30 -4.76 1.96 2.17
N LEU A 31 -3.51 1.60 2.45
CA LEU A 31 -2.37 2.43 2.05
C LEU A 31 -1.07 1.66 1.82
N HIS A 32 -0.21 2.23 0.98
CA HIS A 32 1.19 1.89 0.84
C HIS A 32 2.07 2.93 1.57
N PRO A 33 2.95 2.51 2.49
CA PRO A 33 3.93 3.42 3.10
C PRO A 33 5.08 3.77 2.14
N GLY A 34 5.19 3.10 1.00
CA GLY A 34 6.38 3.12 0.15
C GLY A 34 7.44 2.10 0.59
N MET A 35 8.58 2.11 -0.08
CA MET A 35 9.71 1.23 0.25
C MET A 35 10.41 1.68 1.53
N VAL A 36 10.01 1.13 2.68
CA VAL A 36 10.62 1.41 3.99
C VAL A 36 11.39 0.19 4.47
N ALA A 37 12.67 0.37 4.74
CA ALA A 37 13.54 -0.69 5.28
C ALA A 37 13.24 -0.92 6.77
N THR A 38 12.24 -1.75 7.08
CA THR A 38 11.91 -2.18 8.44
C THR A 38 12.55 -3.54 8.77
N ASN A 39 12.28 -4.06 9.97
CA ASN A 39 12.63 -5.43 10.38
C ASN A 39 11.60 -6.49 9.94
N THR A 40 10.61 -6.11 9.12
CA THR A 40 9.47 -6.97 8.76
C THR A 40 9.83 -8.09 7.76
N VAL A 41 10.90 -7.91 7.00
CA VAL A 41 11.35 -8.91 6.02
C VAL A 41 12.85 -9.02 6.08
N ASP A 42 13.35 -10.25 5.98
CA ASP A 42 14.76 -10.50 5.77
C ASP A 42 15.17 -9.85 4.44
N LYS A 43 16.00 -8.81 4.54
CA LYS A 43 16.48 -8.04 3.39
C LYS A 43 17.30 -8.93 2.46
N GLU A 44 17.99 -9.93 3.00
CA GLU A 44 18.81 -10.85 2.22
C GLU A 44 17.96 -11.74 1.32
N ALA A 45 16.83 -12.22 1.83
CA ALA A 45 15.88 -13.00 1.06
C ALA A 45 15.22 -12.20 -0.09
N LEU A 46 15.16 -10.88 0.01
CA LEU A 46 14.54 -10.00 -0.99
C LEU A 46 15.53 -9.39 -1.99
N TRP A 47 16.83 -9.49 -1.75
CA TRP A 47 17.86 -8.94 -2.64
C TRP A 47 17.73 -9.34 -4.11
N PRO A 48 17.43 -10.60 -4.47
CA PRO A 48 17.23 -10.97 -5.87
C PRO A 48 16.07 -10.22 -6.52
N ALA A 49 14.95 -10.06 -5.80
CA ALA A 49 13.79 -9.32 -6.28
C ALA A 49 14.07 -7.82 -6.39
N PHE A 50 14.78 -7.23 -5.42
CA PHE A 50 15.16 -5.81 -5.46
C PHE A 50 16.11 -5.49 -6.61
N ARG A 51 17.01 -6.40 -6.99
CA ARG A 51 17.83 -6.25 -8.21
C ARG A 51 16.99 -6.32 -9.48
N GLN A 52 16.07 -7.28 -9.57
CA GLN A 52 15.18 -7.41 -10.74
C GLN A 52 14.30 -6.18 -10.94
N LEU A 53 13.88 -5.54 -9.85
CA LEU A 53 13.05 -4.33 -9.86
C LEU A 53 13.87 -3.03 -9.95
N ASP A 54 15.20 -3.11 -10.09
CA ASP A 54 16.10 -1.94 -10.18
C ASP A 54 15.98 -0.98 -8.97
N ILE A 55 15.70 -1.53 -7.78
CA ILE A 55 15.53 -0.79 -6.52
C ILE A 55 16.87 -0.63 -5.78
N VAL A 56 17.86 -1.45 -6.11
CA VAL A 56 19.18 -1.51 -5.48
C VAL A 56 20.28 -1.61 -6.54
N THR A 57 21.46 -1.09 -6.24
CA THR A 57 22.65 -1.23 -7.07
C THR A 57 23.22 -2.66 -7.03
N SER A 58 24.20 -2.95 -7.89
CA SER A 58 24.98 -4.19 -7.86
C SER A 58 25.58 -4.49 -6.48
N ASP A 59 25.93 -3.43 -5.75
CA ASP A 59 26.55 -3.48 -4.42
C ASP A 59 25.51 -3.46 -3.29
N MET A 60 24.24 -3.73 -3.61
CA MET A 60 23.11 -3.80 -2.68
C MET A 60 22.79 -2.50 -1.94
N LYS A 61 23.16 -1.35 -2.53
CA LYS A 61 22.81 -0.03 -2.00
C LYS A 61 21.48 0.46 -2.59
N PRO A 62 20.65 1.18 -1.82
CA PRO A 62 19.48 1.90 -2.35
C PRO A 62 19.80 2.69 -3.61
N LYS A 63 19.05 2.49 -4.70
CA LYS A 63 19.15 3.30 -5.91
C LYS A 63 18.23 4.52 -5.79
N GLU A 64 18.75 5.74 -6.00
CA GLU A 64 17.93 6.96 -5.84
C GLU A 64 16.88 7.13 -6.94
N ASN A 65 17.16 6.64 -8.16
CA ASN A 65 16.29 6.72 -9.33
C ASN A 65 15.76 5.34 -9.76
N GLY A 66 15.56 4.43 -8.80
CA GLY A 66 14.98 3.11 -9.08
C GLY A 66 13.47 3.19 -9.34
N PHE A 67 12.86 2.03 -9.62
CA PHE A 67 11.41 1.90 -9.80
C PHE A 67 10.60 2.50 -8.63
N GLU A 68 11.10 2.36 -7.40
CA GLU A 68 10.56 3.03 -6.22
C GLU A 68 11.71 3.48 -5.31
N ARG A 69 11.64 4.71 -4.79
CA ARG A 69 12.66 5.28 -3.92
C ARG A 69 12.51 4.75 -2.49
N TRP A 70 13.63 4.42 -1.87
CA TRP A 70 13.68 4.11 -0.44
C TRP A 70 13.30 5.32 0.41
N LYS A 71 12.44 5.07 1.40
CA LYS A 71 11.96 6.05 2.38
C LYS A 71 12.51 5.75 3.76
N THR A 72 12.75 6.81 4.51
CA THR A 72 12.97 6.75 5.96
C THR A 72 11.67 6.35 6.67
N ILE A 73 11.76 5.89 7.93
CA ILE A 73 10.57 5.54 8.73
C ILE A 73 9.59 6.73 8.84
N PRO A 74 10.01 7.97 9.15
CA PRO A 74 9.10 9.11 9.19
C PRO A 74 8.41 9.38 7.85
N GLN A 75 9.15 9.29 6.73
CA GLN A 75 8.56 9.46 5.39
C GLN A 75 7.54 8.37 5.06
N GLY A 76 7.76 7.13 5.53
CA GLY A 76 6.81 6.04 5.37
C GLY A 76 5.54 6.19 6.19
N ALA A 77 5.65 6.81 7.38
CA ALA A 77 4.52 7.08 8.26
C ALA A 77 3.59 8.17 7.73
N THR A 78 4.08 9.06 6.84
CA THR A 78 3.32 10.17 6.29
C THR A 78 1.95 9.75 5.74
N THR A 79 1.88 8.69 4.94
CA THR A 79 0.60 8.24 4.35
C THR A 79 -0.41 7.86 5.42
N THR A 80 0.03 7.26 6.53
CA THR A 80 -0.84 6.92 7.67
C THR A 80 -1.36 8.18 8.38
N VAL A 81 -0.51 9.18 8.59
CA VAL A 81 -0.92 10.45 9.19
C VAL A 81 -1.94 11.16 8.30
N VAL A 82 -1.70 11.21 6.98
CA VAL A 82 -2.65 11.78 6.01
C VAL A 82 -3.99 11.03 6.07
N ALA A 83 -3.97 9.69 6.02
CA ALA A 83 -5.20 8.88 6.06
C ALA A 83 -6.06 9.16 7.31
N ALA A 84 -5.42 9.48 8.43
CA ALA A 84 -6.10 9.72 9.70
C ALA A 84 -6.64 11.15 9.85
N PHE A 85 -5.98 12.16 9.27
CA PHE A 85 -6.20 13.56 9.64
C PHE A 85 -6.47 14.51 8.47
N ASP A 86 -6.26 14.12 7.21
CA ASP A 86 -6.42 15.02 6.08
C ASP A 86 -7.90 15.17 5.67
N PRO A 87 -8.50 16.36 5.81
CA PRO A 87 -9.92 16.56 5.51
C PRO A 87 -10.26 16.37 4.04
N ARG A 88 -9.27 16.40 3.13
CA ARG A 88 -9.48 16.11 1.70
C ARG A 88 -9.95 14.67 1.46
N LEU A 89 -9.84 13.81 2.47
CA LEU A 89 -10.24 12.40 2.41
C LEU A 89 -11.61 12.13 3.03
N ASP A 90 -12.27 13.11 3.66
CA ASP A 90 -13.50 12.91 4.44
C ASP A 90 -14.62 12.21 3.65
N ASP A 91 -14.73 12.51 2.35
CA ASP A 91 -15.71 11.92 1.43
C ASP A 91 -15.12 10.81 0.53
N LYS A 92 -13.91 10.31 0.85
CA LYS A 92 -13.12 9.38 0.02
C LYS A 92 -12.88 8.02 0.69
N ALA A 93 -13.72 7.61 1.63
CA ALA A 93 -13.59 6.33 2.32
C ALA A 93 -13.65 5.15 1.34
N GLY A 94 -12.83 4.12 1.58
CA GLY A 94 -12.66 2.94 0.74
C GLY A 94 -11.56 3.06 -0.31
N THR A 95 -10.87 4.20 -0.38
CA THR A 95 -9.77 4.41 -1.33
C THR A 95 -8.44 3.81 -0.85
N TYR A 96 -7.55 3.58 -1.82
CA TYR A 96 -6.16 3.19 -1.58
C TYR A 96 -5.25 4.41 -1.69
N LEU A 97 -4.34 4.58 -0.72
CA LEU A 97 -3.46 5.74 -0.65
C LEU A 97 -2.00 5.35 -0.94
N VAL A 98 -1.34 6.15 -1.77
CA VAL A 98 0.08 6.05 -2.06
C VAL A 98 0.69 7.44 -1.90
N ASP A 99 1.77 7.52 -1.12
CA ASP A 99 2.51 8.77 -0.88
C ASP A 99 1.61 9.94 -0.43
N GLY A 100 0.70 9.67 0.51
CA GLY A 100 -0.24 10.66 1.04
C GLY A 100 -1.31 11.14 0.03
N ASN A 101 -1.49 10.46 -1.09
CA ASN A 101 -2.51 10.79 -2.09
C ASN A 101 -3.37 9.58 -2.44
N ILE A 102 -4.56 9.80 -2.98
CA ILE A 102 -5.35 8.72 -3.58
C ILE A 102 -4.58 8.17 -4.77
N ALA A 103 -4.40 6.84 -4.80
CA ALA A 103 -3.68 6.17 -5.86
C ALA A 103 -4.37 6.38 -7.22
N MET A 104 -3.57 6.60 -8.25
CA MET A 104 -4.04 6.60 -9.64
C MET A 104 -4.51 5.19 -10.03
N LYS A 105 -5.39 5.09 -11.02
CA LYS A 105 -5.99 3.82 -11.43
C LYS A 105 -4.93 2.82 -11.90
N GLU A 106 -3.87 3.30 -12.54
CA GLU A 106 -2.76 2.50 -13.06
C GLU A 106 -1.90 1.91 -11.93
N GLN A 107 -1.97 2.49 -10.73
CA GLN A 107 -1.25 2.02 -9.54
C GLN A 107 -2.03 0.95 -8.76
N VAL A 108 -3.28 0.66 -9.16
CA VAL A 108 -4.18 -0.23 -8.43
C VAL A 108 -4.61 -1.37 -9.35
N ALA A 109 -4.28 -2.60 -8.96
CA ALA A 109 -4.79 -3.76 -9.66
C ALA A 109 -6.33 -3.81 -9.51
N SER A 110 -7.05 -4.02 -10.62
CA SER A 110 -8.52 -3.96 -10.64
C SER A 110 -9.18 -4.86 -9.59
N HIS A 111 -8.66 -6.07 -9.42
CA HIS A 111 -9.15 -7.05 -8.45
C HIS A 111 -8.93 -6.66 -6.98
N ALA A 112 -8.06 -5.70 -6.69
CA ALA A 112 -7.75 -5.28 -5.31
C ALA A 112 -8.74 -4.26 -4.75
N VAL A 113 -9.64 -3.75 -5.59
CA VAL A 113 -10.69 -2.77 -5.23
C VAL A 113 -12.05 -3.16 -5.79
N ASP A 114 -12.19 -4.38 -6.31
CA ASP A 114 -13.44 -4.87 -6.88
C ASP A 114 -14.45 -5.21 -5.76
N PRO A 115 -15.62 -4.56 -5.73
CA PRO A 115 -16.67 -4.88 -4.76
C PRO A 115 -17.16 -6.33 -4.85
N VAL A 116 -17.09 -6.97 -6.03
CA VAL A 116 -17.47 -8.38 -6.21
C VAL A 116 -16.48 -9.31 -5.53
N CYS A 117 -15.18 -9.00 -5.60
CA CYS A 117 -14.16 -9.76 -4.88
C CYS A 117 -14.30 -9.63 -3.35
N CYS A 118 -14.87 -8.52 -2.86
CA CYS A 118 -15.14 -8.32 -1.43
C CYS A 118 -16.21 -9.28 -0.87
N LEU A 119 -17.14 -9.74 -1.70
CA LEU A 119 -18.25 -10.63 -1.30
C LEU A 119 -17.81 -12.07 -1.03
N LEU A 120 -16.58 -12.44 -1.43
CA LEU A 120 -16.00 -13.77 -1.16
C LEU A 120 -15.41 -13.89 0.26
N LEU A 121 -15.50 -12.84 1.08
CA LEU A 121 -15.05 -12.81 2.48
C LEU A 121 -16.18 -13.14 3.48
N GLU A 122 -17.36 -13.53 3.00
CA GLU A 122 -18.50 -14.03 3.80
C GLU A 122 -18.56 -15.56 3.80
#